data_AF-A0A8D8M5X5-F1
#
_entry.id   AF-A0A8D8M5X5-F1
#
_cell.length_a   1.000
_cell.length_b   1.000
_cell.length_c   1.000
_cell.angle_alpha   90.00
_cell.angle_beta   90.00
_cell.angle_gamma   90.00
#
_symmetry.space_group_name_H-M   'P 1'
#
loop_
_entity.id
_entity.type
_entity.pdbx_description
1 polymer ?
#
loop_
_entity_poly.entity_id
_entity_poly.type
_entity_poly.pdbx_seq_one_letter_code
_entity_poly.pdbx_strand_id
1 'polypeptide(L)'
;MDSFIRTSANFISQNSEHVRINDTKVKDFCQNMISNSNLPKVDFNHSLHPNCTTDTDFIDWIFIIDSLNFCFWKSPDQPQWTVTYEGITYSGYFALCAALKKAKTIDRVNICDPHVTSKLSLDDFKHILRGDNNILPNLIEERYKFLQENSNILLSKYEVAFYKRAQILVADLHFCATTSISPVSDTQRGGTPCIFNDIDALTMFADYRVPQVLKYFGILEYSDTLTNALNQTTFKDPDSRFEVELRGNSIEAVERIVNTMNQLIESTKPNRELQSKTKCNNSSIDCPESKTKNTSCDRKECFSSSINTSSTEINTSSSEIKSSTEDRINAITVDVFLWNYRRDHVEQIDREPYHRVVSVCY
;
A
#
# COMPACT_ATOMS: atom_id res chain seq x y z
N MET A 1 17.96 7.07 5.83
CA MET A 1 18.49 7.83 4.69
C MET A 1 17.27 8.27 3.91
N ASP A 2 17.00 9.57 3.80
CA ASP A 2 15.81 10.02 3.04
C ASP A 2 15.95 9.56 1.60
N SER A 3 14.93 8.84 1.11
CA SER A 3 14.93 8.32 -0.25
C SER A 3 15.02 9.47 -1.24
N PHE A 4 15.80 9.31 -2.33
CA PHE A 4 15.92 10.30 -3.41
C PHE A 4 14.56 10.83 -3.91
N ILE A 5 13.54 9.98 -3.93
CA ILE A 5 12.17 10.31 -4.32
C ILE A 5 11.56 11.37 -3.38
N ARG A 6 11.66 11.19 -2.07
CA ARG A 6 11.16 12.16 -1.06
C ARG A 6 11.86 13.49 -1.16
N THR A 7 13.19 13.48 -1.24
CA THR A 7 13.98 14.70 -1.40
C THR A 7 13.60 15.45 -2.69
N SER A 8 13.37 14.72 -3.77
CA SER A 8 12.93 15.28 -5.06
C SER A 8 11.51 15.83 -4.98
N ALA A 9 10.57 15.11 -4.36
CA ALA A 9 9.19 15.56 -4.15
C ALA A 9 9.13 16.84 -3.31
N ASN A 10 9.92 16.90 -2.23
CA ASN A 10 10.04 18.08 -1.39
C ASN A 10 10.62 19.28 -2.17
N PHE A 11 11.69 19.06 -2.93
CA PHE A 11 12.28 20.08 -3.79
C PHE A 11 11.27 20.60 -4.82
N ILE A 12 10.54 19.70 -5.50
CA ILE A 12 9.50 20.08 -6.45
C ILE A 12 8.44 20.94 -5.75
N SER A 13 7.94 20.51 -4.59
CA SER A 13 6.91 21.26 -3.85
C SER A 13 7.37 22.69 -3.49
N GLN A 14 8.63 22.87 -3.12
CA GLN A 14 9.20 24.18 -2.80
C GLN A 14 9.37 25.10 -4.04
N ASN A 15 9.47 24.51 -5.23
CA ASN A 15 9.74 25.22 -6.49
C ASN A 15 8.57 25.19 -7.47
N SER A 16 7.39 24.74 -7.03
CA SER A 16 6.21 24.63 -7.88
C SER A 16 5.53 25.98 -8.11
N GLU A 17 5.16 26.24 -9.36
CA GLU A 17 4.47 27.47 -9.76
C GLU A 17 2.95 27.28 -9.79
N HIS A 18 2.49 26.08 -10.17
CA HIS A 18 1.13 25.77 -10.55
C HIS A 18 0.41 24.84 -9.58
N VAL A 19 1.13 24.12 -8.72
CA VAL A 19 0.58 23.26 -7.68
C VAL A 19 1.12 23.69 -6.32
N ARG A 20 0.25 23.81 -5.33
CA ARG A 20 0.62 24.14 -3.95
C ARG A 20 -0.05 23.19 -2.95
N ILE A 21 0.62 22.92 -1.85
CA ILE A 21 0.07 22.11 -0.75
C ILE A 21 -0.48 23.03 0.33
N ASN A 22 -1.74 22.83 0.72
CA ASN A 22 -2.37 23.57 1.81
C ASN A 22 -2.22 22.82 3.14
N ASP A 23 -1.24 23.22 3.96
CA ASP A 23 -0.94 22.57 5.24
C ASP A 23 -2.08 22.64 6.26
N THR A 24 -2.94 23.66 6.18
CA THR A 24 -4.14 23.73 7.02
C THR A 24 -5.11 22.62 6.65
N LYS A 25 -5.35 22.41 5.35
CA LYS A 25 -6.21 21.33 4.86
C LYS A 25 -5.63 19.94 5.14
N VAL A 26 -4.31 19.78 5.11
CA VAL A 26 -3.65 18.55 5.58
C VAL A 26 -4.01 18.27 7.05
N LYS A 27 -3.88 19.26 7.93
CA LYS A 27 -4.21 19.11 9.36
C LYS A 27 -5.69 18.81 9.58
N ASP A 28 -6.58 19.57 8.94
CA ASP A 28 -8.03 19.36 9.01
C ASP A 28 -8.39 17.93 8.57
N PHE A 29 -7.82 17.47 7.45
CA PHE A 29 -8.03 16.11 6.95
C PHE A 29 -7.58 15.06 7.97
N CYS A 30 -6.37 15.18 8.51
CA CYS A 30 -5.83 14.22 9.48
C CYS A 30 -6.67 14.17 10.77
N GLN A 31 -7.08 15.33 11.30
CA GLN A 31 -7.92 15.40 12.49
C GLN A 31 -9.28 14.74 12.26
N ASN A 32 -9.94 15.03 11.14
CA ASN A 32 -11.22 14.41 10.79
C ASN A 32 -11.12 12.89 10.66
N MET A 33 -10.04 12.37 10.07
CA MET A 33 -9.81 10.93 9.92
C MET A 33 -9.67 10.24 11.28
N ILE A 34 -8.90 10.84 12.19
CA ILE A 34 -8.70 10.30 13.56
C ILE A 34 -10.00 10.37 14.36
N SER A 35 -10.69 11.52 14.37
CA SER A 35 -11.93 11.71 15.14
C SER A 35 -13.04 10.75 14.71
N ASN A 36 -13.11 10.40 13.42
CA ASN A 36 -14.12 9.48 12.90
C ASN A 36 -13.67 8.00 12.93
N SER A 37 -12.51 7.68 13.53
CA SER A 37 -11.92 6.32 13.51
C SER A 37 -11.77 5.74 12.10
N ASN A 38 -11.64 6.61 11.09
CA ASN A 38 -11.55 6.24 9.69
C ASN A 38 -10.09 6.17 9.25
N LEU A 39 -9.28 5.41 10.01
CA LEU A 39 -7.85 5.32 9.70
C LEU A 39 -7.63 4.52 8.41
N PRO A 40 -6.66 4.93 7.57
CA PRO A 40 -6.31 4.18 6.37
C PRO A 40 -5.93 2.74 6.71
N LYS A 41 -6.61 1.78 6.07
CA LYS A 41 -6.32 0.35 6.16
C LYS A 41 -6.25 -0.23 4.76
N VAL A 42 -5.34 -1.18 4.60
CA VAL A 42 -5.14 -1.87 3.34
C VAL A 42 -5.76 -3.25 3.45
N ASP A 43 -6.74 -3.53 2.61
CA ASP A 43 -7.34 -4.85 2.44
C ASP A 43 -7.25 -5.23 0.96
N PHE A 44 -6.34 -6.15 0.66
CA PHE A 44 -6.16 -6.70 -0.69
C PHE A 44 -7.01 -7.95 -0.94
N ASN A 45 -7.90 -8.34 -0.03
CA ASN A 45 -8.72 -9.52 -0.24
C ASN A 45 -9.84 -9.21 -1.26
N HIS A 46 -9.70 -9.72 -2.48
CA HIS A 46 -10.70 -9.52 -3.53
C HIS A 46 -10.86 -10.79 -4.39
N SER A 47 -12.09 -11.09 -4.80
CA SER A 47 -12.40 -12.29 -5.59
C SER A 47 -11.73 -12.32 -6.96
N LEU A 48 -11.28 -11.17 -7.48
CA LEU A 48 -10.50 -11.04 -8.72
C LEU A 48 -8.98 -11.15 -8.52
N HIS A 49 -8.50 -11.15 -7.29
CA HIS A 49 -7.11 -11.51 -7.02
C HIS A 49 -6.96 -13.04 -7.15
N PRO A 50 -5.73 -13.52 -7.43
CA PRO A 50 -5.55 -14.90 -7.84
C PRO A 50 -5.62 -15.81 -6.61
N ASN A 51 -6.40 -16.89 -6.70
CA ASN A 51 -6.32 -17.99 -5.74
C ASN A 51 -5.08 -18.82 -6.10
N CYS A 52 -3.91 -18.34 -5.69
CA CYS A 52 -2.65 -18.97 -6.07
C CYS A 52 -2.44 -20.26 -5.30
N THR A 53 -1.92 -21.26 -6.00
CA THR A 53 -1.53 -22.55 -5.44
C THR A 53 -0.15 -22.50 -4.79
N THR A 54 0.68 -21.53 -5.18
CA THR A 54 2.04 -21.32 -4.67
C THR A 54 2.35 -19.83 -4.54
N ASP A 55 3.34 -19.49 -3.71
CA ASP A 55 3.85 -18.11 -3.58
C ASP A 55 4.41 -17.58 -4.91
N THR A 56 5.01 -18.44 -5.75
CA THR A 56 5.55 -18.05 -7.05
C THR A 56 4.45 -17.64 -8.03
N ASP A 57 3.37 -18.44 -8.12
CA ASP A 57 2.21 -18.08 -8.95
C ASP A 57 1.60 -16.74 -8.54
N PHE A 58 1.65 -16.45 -7.24
CA PHE A 58 1.18 -15.20 -6.66
C PHE A 58 2.07 -14.03 -7.05
N ILE A 59 3.38 -14.16 -6.88
CA ILE A 59 4.36 -13.13 -7.24
C ILE A 59 4.30 -12.82 -8.74
N ASP A 60 4.26 -13.83 -9.60
CA ASP A 60 4.21 -13.64 -11.06
C ASP A 60 2.91 -12.94 -11.49
N TRP A 61 1.80 -13.23 -10.81
CA TRP A 61 0.54 -12.56 -11.06
C TRP A 61 0.56 -11.08 -10.68
N ILE A 62 1.04 -10.76 -9.47
CA ILE A 62 1.17 -9.36 -9.02
C ILE A 62 2.10 -8.60 -9.96
N PHE A 63 3.24 -9.20 -10.33
CA PHE A 63 4.19 -8.60 -11.28
C PHE A 63 3.53 -8.23 -12.61
N ILE A 64 2.76 -9.14 -13.21
CA ILE A 64 2.09 -8.87 -14.49
C ILE A 64 0.98 -7.83 -14.33
N ILE A 65 0.18 -7.92 -13.26
CA ILE A 65 -0.87 -6.93 -13.00
C ILE A 65 -0.27 -5.53 -12.89
N ASP A 66 0.76 -5.34 -12.07
CA ASP A 66 1.35 -4.02 -11.81
C ASP A 66 2.10 -3.48 -13.01
N SER A 67 2.67 -4.36 -13.81
CA SER A 67 3.26 -4.00 -15.09
C SER A 67 2.24 -3.42 -16.07
N LEU A 68 0.96 -3.78 -15.91
CA LEU A 68 -0.15 -3.33 -16.73
C LEU A 68 -1.07 -2.35 -16.00
N ASN A 69 -0.82 -1.97 -14.74
CA ASN A 69 -1.73 -1.18 -13.93
C ASN A 69 -1.51 0.33 -14.09
N PHE A 70 -1.94 0.89 -15.22
CA PHE A 70 -1.85 2.34 -15.47
C PHE A 70 -2.99 2.81 -16.36
N CYS A 71 -3.36 4.08 -16.29
CA CYS A 71 -4.02 4.77 -17.41
C CYS A 71 -5.39 4.27 -17.88
N PHE A 72 -6.35 4.07 -16.96
CA PHE A 72 -7.72 3.64 -17.28
C PHE A 72 -8.74 4.78 -17.42
N TRP A 73 -8.30 6.02 -17.60
CA TRP A 73 -9.20 7.15 -17.84
C TRP A 73 -9.96 7.01 -19.16
N LYS A 74 -10.97 7.84 -19.38
CA LYS A 74 -11.65 7.97 -20.68
C LYS A 74 -11.79 9.43 -21.05
N SER A 75 -11.85 9.73 -22.34
CA SER A 75 -12.35 11.03 -22.77
C SER A 75 -13.86 11.12 -22.50
N PRO A 76 -14.43 12.31 -22.26
CA PRO A 76 -15.86 12.46 -21.95
C PRO A 76 -16.79 11.81 -22.99
N ASP A 77 -16.41 11.89 -24.26
CA ASP A 77 -17.10 11.36 -25.45
C ASP A 77 -16.90 9.85 -25.69
N GLN A 78 -15.95 9.22 -24.99
CA GLN A 78 -15.62 7.82 -25.18
C GLN A 78 -16.34 6.92 -24.17
N PRO A 79 -16.80 5.72 -24.58
CA PRO A 79 -17.36 4.75 -23.66
C PRO A 79 -16.28 4.26 -22.68
N GLN A 80 -16.69 3.90 -21.47
CA GLN A 80 -15.78 3.37 -20.47
C GLN A 80 -15.32 1.96 -20.86
N TRP A 81 -14.04 1.67 -20.67
CA TRP A 81 -13.55 0.30 -20.79
C TRP A 81 -14.05 -0.54 -19.60
N THR A 82 -14.87 -1.55 -19.91
CA THR A 82 -15.46 -2.47 -18.94
C THR A 82 -15.23 -3.91 -19.36
N VAL A 83 -15.09 -4.79 -18.36
CA VAL A 83 -14.92 -6.22 -18.57
C VAL A 83 -15.87 -6.97 -17.64
N THR A 84 -16.76 -7.76 -18.22
CA THR A 84 -17.65 -8.65 -17.48
C THR A 84 -17.00 -10.02 -17.30
N TYR A 85 -16.94 -10.46 -16.05
CA TYR A 85 -16.42 -11.75 -15.63
C TYR A 85 -17.34 -12.32 -14.54
N GLU A 86 -17.74 -13.60 -14.69
CA GLU A 86 -18.65 -14.29 -13.76
C GLU A 86 -19.94 -13.50 -13.44
N GLY A 87 -20.49 -12.80 -14.45
CA GLY A 87 -21.74 -12.04 -14.33
C GLY A 87 -21.61 -10.66 -13.68
N ILE A 88 -20.40 -10.23 -13.29
CA ILE A 88 -20.15 -8.91 -12.71
C ILE A 88 -19.34 -8.08 -13.71
N THR A 89 -19.78 -6.85 -13.96
CA THR A 89 -19.09 -5.89 -14.83
C THR A 89 -18.15 -5.01 -14.02
N TYR A 90 -16.88 -5.03 -14.40
CA TYR A 90 -15.82 -4.26 -13.76
C TYR A 90 -15.31 -3.13 -14.66
N SER A 91 -14.66 -2.13 -14.05
CA SER A 91 -13.96 -1.05 -14.76
C SER A 91 -12.62 -0.73 -14.10
N GLY A 92 -11.75 0.01 -14.80
CA GLY A 92 -10.45 0.44 -14.26
C GLY A 92 -9.54 -0.74 -13.91
N TYR A 93 -8.89 -0.67 -12.74
CA TYR A 93 -8.04 -1.74 -12.21
C TYR A 93 -8.76 -3.10 -12.17
N PHE A 94 -9.99 -3.16 -11.68
CA PHE A 94 -10.72 -4.44 -11.62
C PHE A 94 -11.13 -4.97 -12.99
N ALA A 95 -11.30 -4.12 -14.01
CA ALA A 95 -11.45 -4.59 -15.38
C ALA A 95 -10.18 -5.25 -15.90
N LEU A 96 -8.99 -4.75 -15.53
CA LEU A 96 -7.73 -5.42 -15.82
C LEU A 96 -7.66 -6.78 -15.12
N CYS A 97 -7.95 -6.85 -13.82
CA CYS A 97 -7.96 -8.13 -13.10
C CYS A 97 -8.94 -9.13 -13.74
N ALA A 98 -10.14 -8.67 -14.10
CA ALA A 98 -11.15 -9.48 -14.78
C ALA A 98 -10.67 -9.95 -16.17
N ALA A 99 -10.03 -9.09 -16.97
CA ALA A 99 -9.50 -9.45 -18.28
C ALA A 99 -8.41 -10.51 -18.19
N LEU A 100 -7.46 -10.35 -17.26
CA LEU A 100 -6.39 -11.33 -17.05
C LEU A 100 -6.94 -12.65 -16.51
N LYS A 101 -7.98 -12.62 -15.67
CA LYS A 101 -8.69 -13.83 -15.25
C LYS A 101 -9.34 -14.53 -16.43
N LYS A 102 -10.04 -13.81 -17.31
CA LYS A 102 -10.62 -14.37 -18.55
C LYS A 102 -9.54 -15.01 -19.43
N ALA A 103 -8.41 -14.33 -19.61
CA ALA A 103 -7.30 -14.88 -20.38
C ALA A 103 -6.83 -16.23 -19.84
N LYS A 104 -6.68 -16.35 -18.51
CA LYS A 104 -6.27 -17.59 -17.85
C LYS A 104 -7.34 -18.68 -17.86
N THR A 105 -8.59 -18.35 -17.52
CA THR A 105 -9.64 -19.34 -17.27
C THR A 105 -10.45 -19.72 -18.52
N ILE A 106 -10.67 -18.77 -19.43
CA ILE A 106 -11.48 -18.94 -20.64
C ILE A 106 -10.57 -19.14 -21.85
N ASP A 107 -9.67 -18.20 -22.12
CA ASP A 107 -8.82 -18.22 -23.32
C ASP A 107 -7.63 -19.20 -23.17
N ARG A 108 -7.40 -19.71 -21.96
CA ARG A 108 -6.32 -20.65 -21.60
C ARG A 108 -4.91 -20.13 -21.92
N VAL A 109 -4.73 -18.82 -21.85
CA VAL A 109 -3.44 -18.15 -22.01
C VAL A 109 -2.84 -17.89 -20.62
N ASN A 110 -1.67 -18.46 -20.35
CA ASN A 110 -0.94 -18.16 -19.11
C ASN A 110 -0.14 -16.87 -19.25
N ILE A 111 -0.76 -15.73 -18.95
CA ILE A 111 -0.13 -14.40 -19.04
C ILE A 111 1.01 -14.19 -18.02
N CYS A 112 1.14 -15.06 -17.02
CA CYS A 112 2.24 -15.03 -16.05
C CYS A 112 3.52 -15.71 -16.56
N ASP A 113 3.45 -16.48 -17.65
CA ASP A 113 4.62 -17.16 -18.19
C ASP A 113 5.33 -16.28 -19.24
N PRO A 114 6.57 -15.83 -18.99
CA PRO A 114 7.33 -15.01 -19.93
C PRO A 114 7.61 -15.69 -21.27
N HIS A 115 7.65 -17.03 -21.32
CA HIS A 115 7.78 -17.79 -22.58
C HIS A 115 6.51 -17.75 -23.44
N VAL A 116 5.35 -17.54 -22.82
CA VAL A 116 4.07 -17.33 -23.50
C VAL A 116 3.98 -15.87 -23.95
N THR A 117 4.18 -14.93 -23.04
CA THR A 117 3.99 -13.51 -23.31
C THR A 117 4.96 -12.94 -24.33
N SER A 118 6.22 -13.38 -24.34
CA SER A 118 7.22 -13.00 -25.38
C SER A 118 6.84 -13.41 -26.81
N LYS A 119 5.88 -14.31 -26.98
CA LYS A 119 5.42 -14.79 -28.30
C LYS A 119 4.07 -14.21 -28.71
N LEU A 120 3.36 -13.52 -27.81
CA LEU A 120 2.07 -12.92 -28.13
C LEU A 120 2.24 -11.82 -29.17
N SER A 121 1.41 -11.84 -30.21
CA SER A 121 1.27 -10.69 -31.09
C SER A 121 0.51 -9.55 -30.40
N LEU A 122 0.57 -8.35 -30.97
CA LEU A 122 -0.25 -7.24 -30.49
C LEU A 122 -1.76 -7.56 -30.57
N ASP A 123 -2.18 -8.32 -31.58
CA ASP A 123 -3.60 -8.69 -31.74
C ASP A 123 -4.03 -9.73 -30.69
N ASP A 124 -3.16 -10.68 -30.33
CA ASP A 124 -3.41 -11.59 -29.20
C ASP A 124 -3.55 -10.79 -27.89
N PHE A 125 -2.69 -9.79 -27.69
CA PHE A 125 -2.74 -8.95 -26.49
C PHE A 125 -4.00 -8.07 -26.45
N LYS A 126 -4.41 -7.50 -27.59
CA LYS A 126 -5.69 -6.78 -27.72
C LYS A 126 -6.87 -7.71 -27.42
N HIS A 127 -6.82 -8.96 -27.89
CA HIS A 127 -7.84 -9.95 -27.58
C HIS A 127 -7.90 -10.20 -26.07
N ILE A 128 -6.75 -10.41 -25.42
CA ILE A 128 -6.67 -10.63 -23.96
C ILE A 128 -7.29 -9.48 -23.16
N LEU A 129 -7.04 -8.23 -23.55
CA LEU A 129 -7.57 -7.04 -22.86
C LEU A 129 -8.89 -6.49 -23.45
N ARG A 130 -9.61 -7.28 -24.26
CA ARG A 130 -10.88 -6.87 -24.86
C ARG A 130 -11.95 -6.62 -23.78
N GLY A 131 -12.58 -5.44 -23.84
CA GLY A 131 -13.78 -5.13 -23.07
C GLY A 131 -15.05 -5.71 -23.68
N ASP A 132 -16.17 -5.59 -22.98
CA ASP A 132 -17.45 -6.22 -23.37
C ASP A 132 -17.98 -5.78 -24.75
N ASN A 133 -17.60 -4.57 -25.20
CA ASN A 133 -17.96 -4.02 -26.51
C ASN A 133 -16.74 -3.90 -27.46
N ASN A 134 -15.74 -4.77 -27.31
CA ASN A 134 -14.44 -4.68 -28.01
C ASN A 134 -13.68 -3.36 -27.79
N ILE A 135 -14.09 -2.57 -26.79
CA ILE A 135 -13.34 -1.41 -26.33
C ILE A 135 -12.05 -1.92 -25.71
N LEU A 136 -10.95 -1.25 -26.02
CA LEU A 136 -9.64 -1.53 -25.44
C LEU A 136 -9.32 -0.51 -24.35
N PRO A 137 -8.52 -0.86 -23.33
CA PRO A 137 -8.02 0.13 -22.40
C PRO A 137 -7.12 1.12 -23.14
N ASN A 138 -7.04 2.36 -22.65
CA ASN A 138 -6.10 3.32 -23.23
C ASN A 138 -4.67 2.79 -23.17
N LEU A 139 -3.86 3.26 -24.12
CA LEU A 139 -2.44 2.95 -24.23
C LEU A 139 -2.16 1.44 -24.41
N ILE A 140 -3.00 0.78 -25.21
CA ILE A 140 -2.90 -0.67 -25.42
C ILE A 140 -1.56 -1.07 -26.06
N GLU A 141 -1.01 -0.24 -26.94
CA GLU A 141 0.28 -0.50 -27.59
C GLU A 141 1.45 -0.31 -26.62
N GLU A 142 1.40 0.70 -25.75
CA GLU A 142 2.40 0.92 -24.71
C GLU A 142 2.37 -0.22 -23.70
N ARG A 143 1.18 -0.66 -23.25
CA ARG A 143 1.03 -1.85 -22.41
C ARG A 143 1.64 -3.09 -23.04
N TYR A 144 1.41 -3.30 -24.34
CA TYR A 144 2.00 -4.41 -25.08
C TYR A 144 3.53 -4.32 -25.10
N LYS A 145 4.09 -3.14 -25.39
CA LYS A 145 5.54 -2.92 -25.35
C LYS A 145 6.13 -3.28 -23.98
N PHE A 146 5.49 -2.84 -22.89
CA PHE A 146 5.93 -3.21 -21.54
C PHE A 146 5.85 -4.70 -21.25
N LEU A 147 4.78 -5.36 -21.69
CA LEU A 147 4.67 -6.81 -21.53
C LEU A 147 5.82 -7.52 -22.27
N GLN A 148 6.11 -7.12 -23.51
CA GLN A 148 7.20 -7.69 -24.30
C GLN A 148 8.57 -7.44 -23.68
N GLU A 149 8.84 -6.20 -23.26
CA GLU A 149 10.09 -5.82 -22.60
C GLU A 149 10.31 -6.63 -21.31
N ASN A 150 9.30 -6.68 -20.43
CA ASN A 150 9.35 -7.47 -19.21
C ASN A 150 9.62 -8.95 -19.52
N SER A 151 8.92 -9.51 -20.50
CA SER A 151 9.10 -10.92 -20.90
C SER A 151 10.54 -11.17 -21.36
N ASN A 152 11.10 -10.29 -22.19
CA ASN A 152 12.46 -10.40 -22.67
C ASN A 152 13.49 -10.28 -21.54
N ILE A 153 13.29 -9.38 -20.58
CA ILE A 153 14.19 -9.23 -19.42
C ILE A 153 14.13 -10.48 -18.52
N LEU A 154 12.92 -10.96 -18.20
CA LEU A 154 12.72 -12.18 -17.41
C LEU A 154 13.42 -13.39 -18.05
N LEU A 155 13.44 -13.47 -19.39
CA LEU A 155 14.09 -14.54 -20.14
C LEU A 155 15.61 -14.37 -20.34
N SER A 156 16.14 -13.14 -20.31
CA SER A 156 17.55 -12.83 -20.65
C SER A 156 18.49 -12.59 -19.47
N LYS A 157 17.97 -12.62 -18.23
CA LYS A 157 18.66 -12.42 -16.93
C LYS A 157 18.82 -10.94 -16.53
N TYR A 158 18.36 -10.65 -15.31
CA TYR A 158 17.96 -9.35 -14.77
C TYR A 158 19.05 -8.28 -14.62
N GLU A 159 18.78 -7.09 -15.14
CA GLU A 159 18.74 -5.84 -14.37
C GLU A 159 17.49 -5.06 -14.80
N VAL A 160 16.65 -4.66 -13.85
CA VAL A 160 15.45 -3.87 -14.11
C VAL A 160 15.48 -2.63 -13.23
N ALA A 161 15.39 -1.46 -13.82
CA ALA A 161 15.14 -0.20 -13.13
C ALA A 161 13.72 0.29 -13.46
N PHE A 162 12.78 0.15 -12.51
CA PHE A 162 11.46 0.80 -12.58
C PHE A 162 10.98 1.16 -11.17
N TYR A 163 11.27 2.37 -10.69
CA TYR A 163 10.99 2.73 -9.29
C TYR A 163 9.50 2.75 -8.93
N LYS A 164 8.58 3.11 -9.84
CA LYS A 164 7.14 3.07 -9.54
C LYS A 164 6.62 1.64 -9.40
N ARG A 165 6.85 0.82 -10.43
CA ARG A 165 6.33 -0.55 -10.49
C ARG A 165 6.99 -1.46 -9.47
N ALA A 166 8.29 -1.26 -9.20
CA ALA A 166 8.96 -1.97 -8.12
C ALA A 166 8.36 -1.62 -6.76
N GLN A 167 8.01 -0.34 -6.53
CA GLN A 167 7.33 0.04 -5.29
C GLN A 167 5.93 -0.56 -5.17
N ILE A 168 5.12 -0.52 -6.24
CA ILE A 168 3.77 -1.14 -6.22
C ILE A 168 3.90 -2.65 -5.99
N LEU A 169 4.77 -3.34 -6.73
CA LEU A 169 5.02 -4.78 -6.56
C LEU A 169 5.42 -5.11 -5.13
N VAL A 170 6.38 -4.39 -4.54
CA VAL A 170 6.82 -4.62 -3.15
C VAL A 170 5.67 -4.36 -2.16
N ALA A 171 4.87 -3.32 -2.39
CA ALA A 171 3.70 -3.01 -1.56
C ALA A 171 2.62 -4.09 -1.65
N ASP A 172 2.21 -4.47 -2.85
CA ASP A 172 1.18 -5.47 -3.08
C ASP A 172 1.62 -6.83 -2.52
N LEU A 173 2.88 -7.23 -2.74
CA LEU A 173 3.46 -8.42 -2.13
C LEU A 173 3.40 -8.36 -0.60
N HIS A 174 3.78 -7.23 0.01
CA HIS A 174 3.73 -7.04 1.45
C HIS A 174 2.34 -7.20 2.01
N PHE A 175 1.40 -6.39 1.52
CA PHE A 175 0.08 -6.31 2.13
C PHE A 175 -0.76 -7.54 1.81
N CYS A 176 -0.60 -8.16 0.64
CA CYS A 176 -1.24 -9.45 0.40
C CYS A 176 -0.69 -10.54 1.31
N ALA A 177 0.63 -10.57 1.54
CA ALA A 177 1.23 -11.53 2.46
C ALA A 177 0.71 -11.36 3.89
N THR A 178 0.54 -10.13 4.37
CA THR A 178 0.02 -9.85 5.72
C THR A 178 -1.48 -10.11 5.87
N THR A 179 -2.27 -9.99 4.79
CA THR A 179 -3.72 -10.22 4.84
C THR A 179 -4.14 -11.65 4.50
N SER A 180 -3.36 -12.39 3.72
CA SER A 180 -3.79 -13.65 3.09
C SER A 180 -2.99 -14.89 3.49
N ILE A 181 -1.79 -14.74 4.05
CA ILE A 181 -0.94 -15.89 4.43
C ILE A 181 -1.12 -16.19 5.93
N SER A 182 -1.50 -17.43 6.24
CA SER A 182 -1.51 -17.92 7.63
C SER A 182 -0.07 -17.89 8.17
N PRO A 183 0.18 -17.47 9.43
CA PRO A 183 1.53 -17.29 9.97
C PRO A 183 2.20 -18.64 10.23
N VAL A 184 2.50 -19.40 9.19
CA VAL A 184 3.39 -20.55 9.25
C VAL A 184 4.78 -20.01 8.92
N SER A 185 5.41 -19.48 9.95
CA SER A 185 6.78 -19.01 9.92
C SER A 185 7.73 -20.16 9.60
N ASP A 186 8.27 -20.21 8.39
CA ASP A 186 9.52 -20.93 8.15
C ASP A 186 10.68 -20.09 8.69
N THR A 187 10.83 -20.15 10.02
CA THR A 187 11.85 -19.41 10.77
C THR A 187 13.28 -19.75 10.35
N GLN A 188 13.49 -20.81 9.56
CA GLN A 188 14.81 -21.20 9.08
C GLN A 188 15.30 -20.38 7.87
N ARG A 189 14.42 -19.62 7.20
CA ARG A 189 14.79 -18.76 6.05
C ARG A 189 14.71 -17.25 6.32
N GLY A 190 14.52 -16.83 7.57
CA GLY A 190 14.62 -15.40 7.95
C GLY A 190 13.32 -14.58 7.89
N GLY A 191 12.15 -15.23 7.83
CA GLY A 191 10.84 -14.56 7.90
C GLY A 191 9.81 -15.21 6.97
N THR A 192 8.56 -14.75 7.04
CA THR A 192 7.56 -15.07 6.01
C THR A 192 7.96 -14.36 4.71
N PRO A 193 8.01 -15.05 3.56
CA PRO A 193 8.28 -14.41 2.27
C PRO A 193 7.40 -13.18 2.07
N CYS A 194 7.95 -12.13 1.44
CA CYS A 194 7.24 -10.90 1.11
C CYS A 194 6.79 -10.03 2.29
N ILE A 195 7.12 -10.35 3.56
CA ILE A 195 6.91 -9.42 4.68
C ILE A 195 8.19 -8.59 4.90
N PHE A 196 8.14 -7.32 4.50
CA PHE A 196 9.28 -6.40 4.56
C PHE A 196 9.27 -5.53 5.82
N ASN A 197 10.36 -5.51 6.58
CA ASN A 197 10.47 -4.71 7.82
C ASN A 197 10.66 -3.21 7.58
N ASP A 198 10.95 -2.83 6.33
CA ASP A 198 11.23 -1.48 5.86
C ASP A 198 10.21 -1.00 4.83
N ILE A 199 8.98 -1.53 4.86
CA ILE A 199 7.90 -1.17 3.93
C ILE A 199 7.57 0.33 3.96
N ASP A 200 7.83 0.99 5.08
CA ASP A 200 7.71 2.45 5.25
C ASP A 200 8.68 3.25 4.36
N ALA A 201 9.68 2.61 3.75
CA ALA A 201 10.59 3.24 2.80
C ALA A 201 9.92 3.59 1.47
N LEU A 202 8.81 2.93 1.10
CA LEU A 202 8.09 3.23 -0.14
C LEU A 202 7.30 4.54 0.00
N THR A 203 7.15 5.29 -1.09
CA THR A 203 6.28 6.47 -1.16
C THR A 203 4.87 6.10 -1.62
N MET A 204 3.95 7.06 -1.61
CA MET A 204 2.69 6.90 -2.34
C MET A 204 2.94 6.66 -3.84
N PHE A 205 1.94 6.12 -4.53
CA PHE A 205 2.01 5.93 -5.97
C PHE A 205 1.26 7.09 -6.62
N ALA A 206 1.94 8.21 -6.86
CA ALA A 206 1.39 9.40 -7.53
C ALA A 206 0.78 9.11 -8.94
N ASP A 207 -0.38 8.47 -8.95
CA ASP A 207 -1.22 8.17 -10.08
C ASP A 207 -1.99 9.43 -10.53
N TYR A 208 -2.87 9.33 -11.52
CA TYR A 208 -3.74 10.43 -11.90
C TYR A 208 -4.97 10.61 -11.02
N ARG A 209 -5.45 9.54 -10.36
CA ARG A 209 -6.67 9.61 -9.52
C ARG A 209 -6.41 10.06 -8.10
N VAL A 210 -5.28 9.71 -7.50
CA VAL A 210 -4.99 10.10 -6.11
C VAL A 210 -4.80 11.62 -5.95
N PRO A 211 -4.08 12.33 -6.85
CA PRO A 211 -4.00 13.79 -6.81
C PRO A 211 -5.36 14.48 -6.94
N GLN A 212 -6.28 13.88 -7.71
CA GLN A 212 -7.66 14.37 -7.87
C GLN A 212 -8.40 14.40 -6.53
N VAL A 213 -8.21 13.40 -5.68
CA VAL A 213 -8.81 13.32 -4.33
C VAL A 213 -8.14 14.32 -3.39
N LEU A 214 -6.81 14.45 -3.44
CA LEU A 214 -6.10 15.47 -2.66
C LEU A 214 -6.58 16.88 -3.04
N LYS A 215 -6.85 17.13 -4.32
CA LYS A 215 -7.46 18.38 -4.81
C LYS A 215 -8.87 18.58 -4.25
N TYR A 216 -9.71 17.55 -4.28
CA TYR A 216 -11.07 17.59 -3.72
C TYR A 216 -11.09 17.98 -2.23
N PHE A 217 -10.17 17.43 -1.43
CA PHE A 217 -10.03 17.81 -0.02
C PHE A 217 -9.40 19.20 0.20
N GLY A 218 -9.03 19.90 -0.88
CA GLY A 218 -8.32 21.18 -0.82
C GLY A 218 -6.88 21.06 -0.35
N ILE A 219 -6.32 19.84 -0.25
CA ILE A 219 -4.93 19.61 0.13
C ILE A 219 -3.99 20.06 -0.99
N LEU A 220 -4.36 19.78 -2.25
CA LEU A 220 -3.69 20.36 -3.41
C LEU A 220 -4.49 21.54 -3.97
N GLU A 221 -3.81 22.64 -4.21
CA GLU A 221 -4.34 23.83 -4.87
C GLU A 221 -3.68 23.97 -6.25
N TYR A 222 -4.49 24.25 -7.27
CA TYR A 222 -4.04 24.37 -8.65
C TYR A 222 -4.21 25.81 -9.12
N SER A 223 -3.22 26.32 -9.84
CA SER A 223 -3.36 27.60 -10.56
C SER A 223 -4.47 27.52 -11.62
N ASP A 224 -5.01 28.68 -12.02
CA ASP A 224 -6.00 28.76 -13.10
C ASP A 224 -5.44 28.21 -14.41
N THR A 225 -4.17 28.50 -14.71
CA THR A 225 -3.46 27.99 -15.90
C THR A 225 -3.47 26.47 -15.96
N LEU A 226 -3.10 25.81 -14.86
CA LEU A 226 -3.11 24.35 -14.78
C LEU A 226 -4.52 23.80 -14.85
N THR A 227 -5.47 24.40 -14.13
CA THR A 227 -6.88 23.99 -14.14
C THR A 227 -7.46 24.02 -15.56
N ASN A 228 -7.19 25.10 -16.29
CA ASN A 228 -7.60 25.24 -17.69
C ASN A 228 -6.94 24.18 -18.59
N ALA A 229 -5.65 23.90 -18.40
CA ALA A 229 -4.95 22.88 -19.16
C ALA A 229 -5.51 21.47 -18.90
N LEU A 230 -5.76 21.09 -17.65
CA LEU A 230 -6.30 19.77 -17.28
C LEU A 230 -7.73 19.54 -17.81
N ASN A 231 -8.52 20.60 -17.92
CA ASN A 231 -9.86 20.55 -18.51
C ASN A 231 -9.83 20.29 -20.02
N GLN A 232 -8.71 20.57 -20.69
CA GLN A 232 -8.54 20.21 -22.10
C GLN A 232 -8.27 18.71 -22.23
N THR A 233 -8.94 18.04 -23.18
CA THR A 233 -8.80 16.60 -23.42
C THR A 233 -7.43 16.20 -24.01
N THR A 234 -6.66 17.20 -24.46
CA THR A 234 -5.36 17.05 -25.12
C THR A 234 -4.16 17.15 -24.18
N PHE A 235 -4.34 17.49 -22.90
CA PHE A 235 -3.22 17.58 -21.97
C PHE A 235 -2.59 16.20 -21.72
N LYS A 236 -1.48 15.94 -22.42
CA LYS A 236 -0.81 14.63 -22.50
C LYS A 236 0.70 14.72 -22.49
N ASP A 237 1.29 15.90 -22.28
CA ASP A 237 2.73 16.12 -22.45
C ASP A 237 3.51 15.47 -21.30
N PRO A 238 4.18 14.32 -21.54
CA PRO A 238 5.00 13.69 -20.53
C PRO A 238 6.18 14.60 -20.18
N ASP A 239 6.60 14.54 -18.93
CA ASP A 239 7.71 15.32 -18.36
C ASP A 239 7.49 16.84 -18.39
N SER A 240 6.26 17.28 -18.67
CA SER A 240 5.89 18.70 -18.58
C SER A 240 5.98 19.18 -17.14
N ARG A 241 6.25 20.49 -16.96
CA ARG A 241 6.25 21.12 -15.63
C ARG A 241 4.97 20.82 -14.84
N PHE A 242 3.81 20.87 -15.49
CA PHE A 242 2.53 20.53 -14.86
C PHE A 242 2.50 19.10 -14.33
N GLU A 243 2.99 18.12 -15.10
CA GLU A 243 3.08 16.74 -14.62
C GLU A 243 4.04 16.61 -13.43
N VAL A 244 5.24 17.17 -13.56
CA VAL A 244 6.29 17.10 -12.51
C VAL A 244 5.77 17.71 -11.22
N GLU A 245 5.16 18.89 -11.29
CA GLU A 245 4.59 19.58 -10.12
C GLU A 245 3.40 18.81 -9.53
N LEU A 246 2.49 18.28 -10.34
CA LEU A 246 1.36 17.47 -9.84
C LEU A 246 1.85 16.24 -9.09
N ARG A 247 2.82 15.50 -9.64
CA ARG A 247 3.36 14.29 -9.02
C ARG A 247 4.18 14.59 -7.77
N GLY A 248 5.12 15.52 -7.87
CA GLY A 248 5.99 15.88 -6.74
C GLY A 248 5.20 16.41 -5.55
N ASN A 249 4.23 17.30 -5.79
CA ASN A 249 3.37 17.80 -4.70
C ASN A 249 2.42 16.73 -4.17
N SER A 250 2.00 15.75 -4.97
CA SER A 250 1.18 14.65 -4.46
C SER A 250 1.97 13.79 -3.48
N ILE A 251 3.20 13.40 -3.86
CA ILE A 251 4.09 12.62 -2.99
C ILE A 251 4.34 13.40 -1.69
N GLU A 252 4.78 14.65 -1.80
CA GLU A 252 5.03 15.50 -0.63
C GLU A 252 3.77 15.69 0.23
N ALA A 253 2.58 15.87 -0.37
CA ALA A 253 1.34 16.00 0.38
C ALA A 253 1.02 14.74 1.20
N VAL A 254 1.21 13.54 0.62
CA VAL A 254 1.03 12.30 1.36
C VAL A 254 2.07 12.15 2.46
N GLU A 255 3.34 12.49 2.23
CA GLU A 255 4.36 12.48 3.29
C GLU A 255 3.97 13.43 4.46
N ARG A 256 3.41 14.61 4.16
CA ARG A 256 2.87 15.52 5.19
C ARG A 256 1.67 14.94 5.94
N ILE A 257 0.76 14.25 5.24
CA ILE A 257 -0.37 13.53 5.86
C ILE A 257 0.16 12.44 6.80
N VAL A 258 1.08 11.60 6.34
CA VAL A 258 1.71 10.52 7.13
C VAL A 258 2.36 11.09 8.40
N ASN A 259 3.18 12.12 8.24
CA ASN A 259 3.85 12.77 9.37
C ASN A 259 2.84 13.35 10.37
N THR A 260 1.81 14.05 9.87
CA THR A 260 0.78 14.67 10.71
C THR A 260 -0.07 13.62 11.43
N MET A 261 -0.51 12.56 10.75
CA MET A 261 -1.29 11.48 11.34
C MET A 261 -0.52 10.76 12.44
N ASN A 262 0.74 10.39 12.18
CA ASN A 262 1.55 9.68 13.17
C ASN A 262 1.82 10.55 14.40
N GLN A 263 2.11 11.85 14.23
CA GLN A 263 2.24 12.78 15.35
C GLN A 263 0.96 12.88 16.20
N LEU A 264 -0.20 12.96 15.54
CA LEU A 264 -1.48 13.00 16.23
C LEU A 264 -1.77 11.69 16.97
N ILE A 265 -1.52 10.53 16.35
CA ILE A 265 -1.68 9.21 16.97
C ILE A 265 -0.77 9.09 18.20
N GLU A 266 0.51 9.46 18.08
CA GLU A 266 1.45 9.45 19.21
C GLU A 266 0.98 10.36 20.35
N SER A 267 0.46 11.55 20.04
CA SER A 267 -0.06 12.49 21.04
C SER A 267 -1.30 11.96 21.79
N THR A 268 -2.04 11.02 21.20
CA THR A 268 -3.21 10.39 21.82
C THR A 268 -2.86 9.16 22.67
N LYS A 269 -1.64 8.61 22.57
CA LYS A 269 -1.21 7.48 23.40
C LYS A 269 -1.04 7.97 24.84
N PRO A 270 -1.67 7.32 25.85
CA PRO A 270 -1.52 7.74 27.24
C PRO A 270 -0.05 7.66 27.65
N ASN A 271 0.49 8.76 28.17
CA ASN A 271 1.86 8.85 28.69
C ASN A 271 2.12 7.73 29.72
N ARG A 272 2.80 6.65 29.30
CA ARG A 272 3.22 5.56 30.19
C ARG A 272 4.23 6.02 31.25
N GLU A 273 4.83 7.20 31.09
CA GLU A 273 5.84 7.74 32.03
C GLU A 273 5.27 8.32 33.33
N LEU A 274 3.96 8.58 33.45
CA LEU A 274 3.37 9.10 34.70
C LEU A 274 2.83 8.02 35.64
N GLN A 275 2.81 6.74 35.26
CA GLN A 275 2.33 5.63 36.12
C GLN A 275 3.44 4.91 36.90
N SER A 276 4.71 5.28 36.72
CA SER A 276 5.82 4.74 37.52
C SER A 276 6.18 5.59 38.75
N LYS A 277 5.64 6.81 38.90
CA LYS A 277 5.92 7.71 40.04
C LYS A 277 4.86 7.70 41.16
N THR A 278 3.78 6.92 41.03
CA THR A 278 2.75 6.80 42.10
C THR A 278 2.78 5.44 42.82
N LYS A 279 3.80 4.61 42.58
CA LYS A 279 4.05 3.34 43.30
C LYS A 279 5.29 3.37 44.19
N CYS A 280 5.66 4.54 44.72
CA CYS A 280 6.55 4.64 45.87
C CYS A 280 6.00 5.74 46.78
N ASN A 281 5.05 5.39 47.64
CA ASN A 281 4.78 6.01 48.95
C ASN A 281 3.51 5.37 49.50
N ASN A 282 3.65 4.18 50.07
CA ASN A 282 2.83 3.69 51.18
C ASN A 282 3.39 2.35 51.66
N SER A 283 4.35 2.42 52.58
CA SER A 283 4.48 1.45 53.69
C SER A 283 5.55 1.96 54.65
N SER A 284 5.15 2.88 55.53
CA SER A 284 5.83 3.09 56.81
C SER A 284 5.33 2.01 57.76
N ILE A 285 6.13 0.96 58.00
CA ILE A 285 6.05 0.17 59.23
C ILE A 285 7.49 -0.17 59.63
N ASP A 286 7.86 0.33 60.80
CA ASP A 286 9.14 0.15 61.48
C ASP A 286 9.54 -1.32 61.67
N CYS A 287 10.84 -1.59 61.60
CA CYS A 287 11.46 -2.77 62.20
C CYS A 287 12.69 -2.33 63.02
N PRO A 288 12.84 -2.78 64.28
CA PRO A 288 14.02 -2.50 65.08
C PRO A 288 15.18 -3.45 64.78
N GLU A 289 16.39 -2.93 64.94
CA GLU A 289 17.68 -3.60 64.74
C GLU A 289 17.88 -4.81 65.67
N SER A 290 18.50 -5.89 65.17
CA SER A 290 19.87 -6.27 65.55
C SER A 290 20.26 -7.72 65.17
N LYS A 291 21.41 -7.81 64.50
CA LYS A 291 22.55 -8.74 64.67
C LYS A 291 22.35 -10.28 64.66
N THR A 292 23.15 -10.84 63.74
CA THR A 292 24.07 -12.01 63.87
C THR A 292 23.63 -13.44 63.53
N LYS A 293 24.36 -13.96 62.51
CA LYS A 293 25.09 -15.24 62.43
C LYS A 293 24.36 -16.55 62.09
N ASN A 294 24.92 -17.15 61.03
CA ASN A 294 25.40 -18.53 60.90
C ASN A 294 24.44 -19.65 60.41
N THR A 295 24.98 -20.30 59.36
CA THR A 295 25.12 -21.75 59.11
C THR A 295 23.97 -22.55 58.51
N SER A 296 24.39 -23.27 57.45
CA SER A 296 23.81 -24.45 56.79
C SER A 296 23.30 -25.53 57.75
N CYS A 297 22.30 -26.31 57.34
CA CYS A 297 22.44 -27.74 57.05
C CYS A 297 21.10 -28.39 56.65
N ASP A 298 21.21 -29.46 55.88
CA ASP A 298 20.21 -30.41 55.39
C ASP A 298 19.29 -31.04 56.44
N ARG A 299 18.05 -31.42 56.03
CA ARG A 299 17.52 -32.79 56.23
C ARG A 299 16.17 -33.10 55.54
N LYS A 300 16.25 -34.16 54.73
CA LYS A 300 15.32 -35.28 54.38
C LYS A 300 13.88 -35.34 54.93
N GLU A 301 13.00 -35.69 53.98
CA GLU A 301 11.93 -36.72 53.94
C GLU A 301 10.87 -36.81 55.06
N CYS A 302 9.58 -36.71 54.67
CA CYS A 302 8.58 -37.74 54.98
C CYS A 302 7.34 -37.67 54.07
N PHE A 303 6.80 -38.85 53.76
CA PHE A 303 5.70 -39.22 52.86
C PHE A 303 4.31 -38.70 53.29
N SER A 304 3.40 -38.43 52.32
CA SER A 304 2.25 -39.30 51.97
C SER A 304 1.07 -38.60 51.25
N SER A 305 0.47 -39.39 50.34
CA SER A 305 -0.92 -39.38 49.81
C SER A 305 -1.45 -38.26 48.89
N SER A 306 -1.51 -38.62 47.60
CA SER A 306 -2.73 -38.73 46.77
C SER A 306 -3.67 -37.53 46.62
N ILE A 307 -3.67 -36.93 45.41
CA ILE A 307 -4.74 -37.01 44.38
C ILE A 307 -4.36 -36.02 43.27
N ASN A 308 -4.12 -36.54 42.05
CA ASN A 308 -3.82 -35.75 40.87
C ASN A 308 -5.11 -35.11 40.32
N THR A 309 -5.22 -33.79 40.40
CA THR A 309 -6.05 -32.97 39.50
C THR A 309 -5.15 -31.96 38.83
N SER A 310 -4.69 -32.28 37.62
CA SER A 310 -3.80 -31.43 36.82
C SER A 310 -4.56 -30.18 36.36
N SER A 311 -4.42 -29.11 37.14
CA SER A 311 -4.64 -27.73 36.70
C SER A 311 -3.27 -27.20 36.30
N THR A 312 -3.05 -27.04 35.00
CA THR A 312 -1.78 -26.57 34.46
C THR A 312 -1.65 -25.08 34.75
N GLU A 313 -0.78 -24.75 35.71
CA GLU A 313 -0.32 -23.40 36.00
C GLU A 313 0.35 -22.80 34.75
N ILE A 314 -0.20 -21.69 34.28
CA ILE A 314 0.39 -20.88 33.23
C ILE A 314 1.55 -20.11 33.86
N ASN A 315 2.77 -20.60 33.63
CA ASN A 315 3.99 -19.81 33.78
C ASN A 315 3.92 -18.62 32.81
N THR A 316 3.54 -17.45 33.32
CA THR A 316 3.73 -16.17 32.63
C THR A 316 5.18 -15.75 32.74
N SER A 317 6.05 -16.39 31.94
CA SER A 317 7.33 -15.79 31.60
C SER A 317 7.06 -14.59 30.70
N SER A 318 7.41 -13.43 31.22
CA SER A 318 7.49 -12.12 30.59
C SER A 318 7.94 -12.22 29.13
N SER A 319 6.99 -12.30 28.20
CA SER A 319 7.24 -11.96 26.82
C SER A 319 7.26 -10.45 26.74
N GLU A 320 8.45 -9.92 26.44
CA GLU A 320 8.61 -8.56 25.96
C GLU A 320 7.52 -8.27 24.93
N ILE A 321 6.65 -7.32 25.25
CA ILE A 321 5.64 -6.82 24.32
C ILE A 321 6.44 -6.19 23.17
N LYS A 322 6.62 -6.94 22.09
CA LYS A 322 7.00 -6.39 20.80
C LYS A 322 5.97 -5.30 20.50
N SER A 323 6.41 -4.05 20.57
CA SER A 323 5.70 -2.89 20.05
C SER A 323 5.45 -3.16 18.56
N SER A 324 4.30 -3.72 18.20
CA SER A 324 4.01 -4.09 16.83
C SER A 324 3.92 -2.82 15.99
N THR A 325 4.54 -2.88 14.83
CA THR A 325 4.51 -1.91 13.73
C THR A 325 3.12 -1.69 13.13
N GLU A 326 2.06 -2.23 13.74
CA GLU A 326 0.67 -2.25 13.22
C GLU A 326 -0.09 -0.92 13.40
N ASP A 327 0.40 -0.02 14.26
CA ASP A 327 -0.26 1.27 14.53
C ASP A 327 0.23 2.43 13.66
N ARG A 328 1.31 2.24 12.89
CA ARG A 328 1.95 3.34 12.17
C ARG A 328 1.31 3.51 10.79
N ILE A 329 0.83 4.71 10.51
CA ILE A 329 0.35 5.08 9.18
C ILE A 329 1.57 5.27 8.28
N ASN A 330 1.54 4.72 7.07
CA ASN A 330 2.57 4.94 6.06
C ASN A 330 1.97 5.45 4.75
N ALA A 331 2.83 5.82 3.80
CA ALA A 331 2.39 6.47 2.57
C ALA A 331 1.49 5.55 1.72
N ILE A 332 1.70 4.23 1.79
CA ILE A 332 0.92 3.25 1.05
C ILE A 332 -0.50 3.15 1.62
N THR A 333 -0.65 3.12 2.94
CA THR A 333 -1.99 3.05 3.54
C THR A 333 -2.81 4.29 3.18
N VAL A 334 -2.20 5.48 3.21
CA VAL A 334 -2.83 6.73 2.77
C VAL A 334 -3.20 6.70 1.28
N ASP A 335 -2.30 6.22 0.41
CA ASP A 335 -2.56 6.08 -1.03
C ASP A 335 -3.78 5.19 -1.31
N VAL A 336 -3.81 4.00 -0.71
CA VAL A 336 -4.92 3.04 -0.83
C VAL A 336 -6.23 3.63 -0.33
N PHE A 337 -6.20 4.38 0.78
CA PHE A 337 -7.38 5.09 1.28
C PHE A 337 -7.90 6.11 0.26
N LEU A 338 -7.03 6.96 -0.29
CA LEU A 338 -7.42 7.98 -1.27
C LEU A 338 -8.00 7.33 -2.54
N TRP A 339 -7.40 6.23 -2.99
CA TRP A 339 -7.90 5.46 -4.13
C TRP A 339 -9.29 4.85 -3.86
N ASN A 340 -9.49 4.24 -2.70
CA ASN A 340 -10.80 3.70 -2.29
C ASN A 340 -11.84 4.82 -2.17
N TYR A 341 -11.50 5.95 -1.56
CA TYR A 341 -12.39 7.10 -1.45
C TYR A 341 -12.89 7.58 -2.81
N ARG A 342 -11.99 7.66 -3.82
CA ARG A 342 -12.36 7.99 -5.20
C ARG A 342 -13.39 7.02 -5.78
N ARG A 343 -13.22 5.72 -5.50
CA ARG A 343 -14.11 4.68 -6.03
C ARG A 343 -15.49 4.75 -5.41
N ASP A 344 -15.57 5.08 -4.13
CA ASP A 344 -16.84 5.14 -3.41
C ASP A 344 -17.60 6.45 -3.69
N HIS A 345 -16.90 7.50 -4.14
CA HIS A 345 -17.45 8.86 -4.33
C HIS A 345 -17.32 9.37 -5.78
N VAL A 346 -17.48 8.49 -6.78
CA VAL A 346 -17.24 8.80 -8.20
C VAL A 346 -17.93 10.08 -8.68
N GLU A 347 -19.21 10.28 -8.36
CA GLU A 347 -20.00 11.43 -8.84
C GLU A 347 -19.49 12.79 -8.34
N GLN A 348 -18.88 12.80 -7.16
CA GLN A 348 -18.31 14.00 -6.54
C GLN A 348 -16.91 14.25 -7.10
N ILE A 349 -16.09 13.20 -7.13
CA ILE A 349 -14.68 13.30 -7.50
C ILE A 349 -14.50 13.55 -9.00
N ASP A 350 -15.32 12.96 -9.87
CA ASP A 350 -15.18 13.15 -11.33
C ASP A 350 -15.44 14.60 -11.80
N ARG A 351 -15.91 15.50 -10.91
CA ARG A 351 -16.00 16.95 -11.18
C ARG A 351 -14.66 17.66 -11.08
N GLU A 352 -13.70 17.10 -10.35
CA GLU A 352 -12.37 17.68 -10.20
C GLU A 352 -11.48 17.32 -11.40
N PRO A 353 -10.65 18.26 -11.88
CA PRO A 353 -9.73 18.00 -12.99
C PRO A 353 -8.60 17.06 -12.57
N TYR A 354 -8.12 16.25 -13.50
CA TYR A 354 -6.98 15.36 -13.31
C TYR A 354 -6.16 15.21 -14.60
N HIS A 355 -4.86 14.93 -14.47
CA HIS A 355 -3.98 14.77 -15.62
C HIS A 355 -4.18 13.42 -16.30
N ARG A 356 -4.02 13.35 -17.62
CA ARG A 356 -4.20 12.13 -18.44
C ARG A 356 -2.88 11.65 -19.04
N VAL A 357 -1.79 11.92 -18.34
CA VAL A 357 -0.42 11.66 -18.80
C VAL A 357 0.02 10.24 -18.45
N VAL A 358 0.66 9.58 -19.41
CA VAL A 358 1.30 8.27 -19.25
C VAL A 358 2.47 8.45 -18.28
N SER A 359 2.45 7.79 -17.13
CA SER A 359 3.65 7.73 -16.30
C SER A 359 3.99 6.33 -15.90
N VAL A 360 5.23 6.02 -16.22
CA VAL A 360 5.88 4.74 -16.01
C VAL A 360 7.10 4.92 -15.10
N CYS A 361 7.64 6.14 -15.00
CA CYS A 361 8.86 6.45 -14.26
C CYS A 361 8.58 7.55 -13.22
N TYR A 362 9.23 7.41 -12.06
CA TYR A 362 9.51 8.48 -11.10
C TYR A 362 11.01 8.72 -11.07
#